data_AF-A0A3M3Z0I6-F1
#
_entry.id   AF-A0A3M3Z0I6-F1
#
_cell.length_a   1.000
_cell.length_b   1.000
_cell.length_c   1.000
_cell.angle_alpha   90.00
_cell.angle_beta   90.00
_cell.angle_gamma   90.00
#
_symmetry.space_group_name_H-M   'P 1'
#
loop_
_entity.id
_entity.type
_entity.pdbx_description
1 polymer ?
#
loop_
_entity_poly.entity_id
_entity_poly.type
_entity_poly.pdbx_seq_one_letter_code
_entity_poly.pdbx_strand_id
1 'polypeptide(L)'
;MCILQSALALRARGDQVSVVVDAVASRSVLDHEVALLRVSRHGVELITREMLFFETMAQSERCDYLALSQRFLDGRYLNVA
;
A
#
# COMPACT_ATOMS: atom_id res chain seq x y z
N MET A 1 0.49 14.75 -5.27
CA MET A 1 0.95 14.88 -6.67
C MET A 1 2.09 13.93 -7.02
N CYS A 2 3.20 13.87 -6.28
CA CYS A 2 4.33 12.98 -6.60
C CYS A 2 3.95 11.49 -6.67
N ILE A 3 3.19 10.97 -5.70
CA ILE A 3 2.74 9.56 -5.70
C ILE A 3 1.93 9.21 -6.95
N LEU A 4 0.96 10.06 -7.33
CA LEU A 4 0.19 9.91 -8.57
C LEU A 4 1.10 9.87 -9.80
N GLN A 5 2.04 10.81 -9.92
CA GLN A 5 2.94 10.88 -11.07
C GLN A 5 3.88 9.67 -11.15
N SER A 6 4.46 9.26 -10.03
CA SER A 6 5.33 8.09 -9.97
C SER A 6 4.58 6.80 -10.31
N ALA A 7 3.39 6.60 -9.75
CA ALA A 7 2.58 5.40 -10.00
C ALA A 7 2.18 5.28 -11.47
N LEU A 8 1.74 6.38 -12.10
CA LEU A 8 1.41 6.39 -13.53
C LEU A 8 2.65 6.16 -14.41
N ALA A 9 3.80 6.72 -14.04
CA ALA A 9 5.03 6.55 -14.79
C ALA A 9 5.56 5.11 -14.74
N LEU A 10 5.49 4.44 -13.58
CA LEU A 10 5.84 3.02 -13.43
C LEU A 10 4.84 2.14 -14.18
N ARG A 11 3.55 2.42 -14.05
CA ARG A 11 2.51 1.68 -14.78
C ARG A 11 2.67 1.79 -16.30
N ALA A 12 3.03 2.97 -16.81
CA ALA A 12 3.30 3.19 -18.23
C ALA A 12 4.54 2.43 -18.74
N ARG A 13 5.46 2.04 -17.86
CA ARG A 13 6.62 1.18 -18.20
C ARG A 13 6.26 -0.32 -18.24
N GLY A 14 5.03 -0.68 -17.84
CA GLY A 14 4.58 -2.07 -17.76
C GLY A 14 4.80 -2.71 -16.38
N ASP A 15 5.22 -1.94 -15.38
CA ASP A 15 5.42 -2.47 -14.02
C ASP A 15 4.07 -2.80 -13.34
N GLN A 16 4.11 -3.79 -12.44
CA GLN A 16 3.03 -4.00 -11.48
C GLN A 16 3.18 -2.98 -10.36
N VAL A 17 2.14 -2.18 -10.14
CA VAL A 17 2.17 -1.06 -9.20
C VAL A 17 0.93 -1.11 -8.33
N SER A 18 1.16 -1.06 -7.03
CA SER A 18 0.11 -0.91 -6.01
C SER A 18 0.43 0.29 -5.12
N VAL A 19 -0.59 1.04 -4.71
CA VAL A 19 -0.48 2.17 -3.78
C VAL A 19 -1.05 1.76 -2.44
N VAL A 20 -0.25 1.90 -1.38
CA VAL A 20 -0.65 1.62 0.00
C VAL A 20 -1.39 2.84 0.56
N VAL A 21 -2.72 2.82 0.54
CA VAL A 21 -3.56 4.02 0.74
C VAL A 21 -3.45 4.60 2.14
N ASP A 22 -3.23 3.77 3.16
CA ASP A 22 -3.05 4.18 4.56
C ASP A 22 -1.58 4.50 4.90
N ALA A 23 -0.71 4.58 3.89
CA ALA A 23 0.68 5.04 4.00
C ALA A 23 0.98 6.25 3.09
N VAL A 24 -0.04 6.87 2.49
CA VAL A 24 0.11 8.08 1.66
C VAL A 24 -0.80 9.19 2.17
N ALA A 25 -0.37 10.44 2.00
CA ALA A 25 -1.11 11.60 2.48
C ALA A 25 -1.04 12.77 1.49
N SER A 26 -1.97 13.71 1.64
CA SER A 26 -1.96 15.01 0.98
C SER A 26 -2.37 16.08 1.99
N ARG A 27 -1.98 17.34 1.73
CA ARG A 27 -2.44 18.48 2.54
C ARG A 27 -3.93 18.79 2.34
N SER A 28 -4.48 18.41 1.19
CA SER A 28 -5.89 18.58 0.83
C SER A 28 -6.56 17.22 0.71
N VAL A 29 -7.70 17.06 1.38
CA VAL A 29 -8.52 15.83 1.33
C VAL A 29 -9.02 15.58 -0.10
N LEU A 30 -9.52 16.62 -0.76
CA LEU A 30 -9.98 16.53 -2.14
C LEU A 30 -8.86 16.08 -3.09
N ASP A 31 -7.65 16.64 -2.94
CA ASP A 31 -6.51 16.25 -3.77
C ASP A 31 -6.10 14.80 -3.53
N HIS A 32 -6.21 14.33 -2.28
CA HIS A 32 -5.92 12.94 -1.92
C HIS A 32 -6.90 11.98 -2.60
N GLU A 33 -8.20 12.21 -2.41
CA GLU A 33 -9.27 11.36 -2.96
C GLU A 33 -9.25 11.32 -4.48
N VAL A 34 -9.11 12.49 -5.13
CA VAL A 34 -9.04 12.58 -6.59
C VAL A 34 -7.79 11.89 -7.13
N ALA A 35 -6.64 12.00 -6.44
CA ALA A 35 -5.42 11.30 -6.85
C ALA A 35 -5.57 9.78 -6.76
N LEU A 36 -6.13 9.26 -5.68
CA LEU A 36 -6.38 7.82 -5.50
C LEU A 36 -7.35 7.27 -6.55
N LEU A 37 -8.47 7.97 -6.79
CA LEU A 37 -9.42 7.61 -7.85
C LEU A 37 -8.75 7.59 -9.23
N ARG A 38 -7.88 8.57 -9.50
CA ARG A 38 -7.19 8.69 -10.79
C ARG A 38 -6.18 7.57 -11.02
N VAL A 39 -5.35 7.20 -10.03
CA VAL A 39 -4.41 6.07 -10.19
C VAL A 39 -5.17 4.75 -10.36
N SER A 40 -6.24 4.53 -9.60
CA SER A 40 -7.08 3.33 -9.71
C SER A 40 -7.65 3.16 -11.11
N ARG A 41 -8.16 4.24 -11.71
CA ARG A 41 -8.67 4.24 -13.10
C ARG A 41 -7.60 3.92 -14.15
N HIS A 42 -6.32 4.05 -13.83
CA HIS A 42 -5.20 3.69 -14.71
C HIS A 42 -4.64 2.28 -14.41
N GLY A 43 -5.39 1.47 -13.66
CA GLY A 43 -5.04 0.07 -13.37
C GLY A 43 -3.94 -0.08 -12.33
N VAL A 44 -3.69 0.93 -11.50
CA VAL A 44 -2.85 0.81 -10.31
C VAL A 44 -3.73 0.32 -9.17
N GLU A 45 -3.33 -0.76 -8.50
CA GLU A 45 -4.09 -1.30 -7.37
C GLU A 45 -4.00 -0.39 -6.15
N LEU A 46 -5.09 -0.31 -5.40
CA LEU A 46 -5.13 0.37 -4.11
C LEU A 46 -5.21 -0.69 -3.02
N ILE A 47 -4.18 -0.78 -2.19
CA ILE A 47 -4.08 -1.77 -1.11
C ILE A 47 -3.84 -1.06 0.23
N THR A 48 -3.96 -1.79 1.33
CA THR A 48 -3.60 -1.30 2.67
C THR A 48 -2.26 -1.89 3.13
N ARG A 49 -1.68 -1.32 4.19
CA ARG A 49 -0.47 -1.90 4.83
C ARG A 49 -0.70 -3.34 5.27
N GLU A 50 -1.91 -3.67 5.72
CA GLU A 50 -2.30 -5.02 6.12
C GLU A 50 -2.31 -5.99 4.93
N MET A 51 -2.95 -5.60 3.83
CA MET A 51 -2.94 -6.39 2.59
C MET A 51 -1.52 -6.65 2.12
N LEU A 52 -0.69 -5.60 2.01
CA LEU A 52 0.71 -5.73 1.62
C LEU A 52 1.48 -6.72 2.52
N PHE A 53 1.30 -6.60 3.84
CA PHE A 53 1.99 -7.46 4.80
C PHE A 53 1.62 -8.93 4.63
N PHE A 54 0.32 -9.24 4.56
CA PHE A 54 -0.15 -10.63 4.45
C PHE A 54 0.08 -11.22 3.06
N GLU A 55 -0.04 -10.44 1.97
CA GLU A 55 0.31 -10.87 0.61
C GLU A 55 1.78 -11.26 0.52
N THR A 56 2.68 -10.51 1.17
CA THR A 56 4.12 -10.81 1.19
C THR A 56 4.43 -12.08 1.98
N MET A 57 3.63 -12.42 3.00
CA MET A 57 3.85 -13.65 3.77
C MET A 57 3.51 -14.92 2.98
N ALA A 58 2.65 -14.82 1.96
CA ALA A 58 2.19 -15.86 1.02
C ALA A 58 1.50 -17.10 1.65
N GLN A 59 2.03 -17.66 2.74
CA GLN A 59 1.54 -18.88 3.38
C GLN A 59 1.62 -18.79 4.91
N SER A 60 0.55 -19.22 5.58
CA SER A 60 0.48 -19.29 7.05
C SER A 60 1.30 -20.41 7.67
N GLU A 61 1.78 -21.36 6.86
CA GLU A 61 2.56 -22.52 7.31
C GLU A 61 4.02 -22.18 7.60
N ARG A 62 4.46 -20.95 7.28
CA ARG A 62 5.80 -20.49 7.61
C ARG A 62 6.01 -20.53 9.12
N CYS A 63 7.17 -21.04 9.55
CA CYS A 63 7.50 -21.21 10.95
C CYS A 63 7.49 -19.90 11.76
N ASP A 64 7.71 -18.76 11.10
CA ASP A 64 7.70 -17.42 11.69
C ASP A 64 6.37 -16.67 11.50
N TYR A 65 5.38 -17.25 10.82
CA TYR A 65 4.12 -16.57 10.47
C TYR A 65 3.39 -16.02 11.69
N LEU A 66 3.16 -16.85 12.73
CA LEU A 66 2.43 -16.44 13.92
C LEU A 66 3.15 -15.30 14.66
N ALA A 67 4.48 -15.39 14.79
CA ALA A 67 5.28 -14.38 15.44
C ALA A 67 5.25 -13.04 14.67
N LEU A 68 5.37 -13.09 13.34
CA LEU A 68 5.31 -11.90 12.49
C LEU A 68 3.90 -11.29 12.48
N SER A 69 2.86 -12.11 12.31
CA SER A 69 1.46 -11.69 12.34
C SER A 69 1.08 -11.02 13.65
N GLN A 70 1.46 -11.61 14.80
CA GLN A 70 1.19 -11.00 16.10
C GLN A 70 1.90 -9.65 16.23
N ARG A 71 3.18 -9.56 15.83
CA ARG A 71 3.90 -8.29 15.91
C ARG A 71 3.28 -7.20 15.02
N PHE A 72 2.73 -7.54 13.86
CA PHE A 72 2.02 -6.61 12.99
C PHE A 72 0.71 -6.14 13.63
N LEU A 73 -0.13 -7.09 14.08
CA LEU A 73 -1.44 -6.83 14.67
C LEU A 73 -1.35 -6.05 15.99
N ASP A 74 -0.29 -6.27 16.78
CA ASP A 74 -0.03 -5.55 18.03
C ASP A 74 0.47 -4.10 17.79
N GLY A 75 0.55 -3.64 16.53
CA GLY A 75 0.99 -2.30 16.18
C GLY A 75 2.48 -2.02 16.39
N ARG A 76 3.27 -3.02 16.81
CA ARG A 76 4.72 -2.88 17.08
C ARG A 76 5.56 -2.60 15.82
N TYR A 77 4.98 -2.76 14.63
CA TYR A 77 5.57 -2.36 13.35
C TYR A 77 4.96 -1.06 12.76
N LEU A 78 3.92 -0.52 13.38
CA LEU A 78 3.14 0.61 12.85
C LEU A 78 3.35 1.92 13.61
N ASN A 79 4.13 1.91 14.70
CA ASN A 79 4.56 3.12 15.40
C ASN A 79 5.65 3.85 14.59
N VAL A 80 5.22 4.42 13.46
CA VAL A 80 5.85 5.61 12.87
C VAL A 80 5.07 6.79 13.44
N ALA A 81 5.36 7.12 14.69
CA ALA A 81 5.07 8.44 15.26
C ALA A 81 6.34 9.29 15.12
#